data_AF-A0A178VYQ4-F1
#
_entry.id   AF-A0A178VYQ4-F1
#
_cell.length_a   1.000
_cell.length_b   1.000
_cell.length_c   1.000
_cell.angle_alpha   90.00
_cell.angle_beta   90.00
_cell.angle_gamma   90.00
#
_symmetry.space_group_name_H-M   'P 1'
#
loop_
_entity.id
_entity.type
_entity.pdbx_description
1 polymer ?
#
loop_
_entity_poly.entity_id
_entity_poly.type
_entity_poly.pdbx_seq_one_letter_code
_entity_poly.pdbx_strand_id
1 'polypeptide(L)' 'MGIKKTSATVFLVIILTISFSYYDVEAESVIEPAKYGACLFLCDARRDDHACFYDCTNVAIYRTGHCVGNPPRCCCIRG' A
#
# COMPACT_ATOMS: atom_id res chain seq x y z
N MET A 1 -42.26 -24.94 -10.08
CA MET A 1 -40.93 -24.89 -9.45
C MET A 1 -40.26 -23.55 -9.78
N GLY A 2 -40.40 -22.53 -8.92
CA GLY A 2 -39.86 -21.17 -9.22
C GLY A 2 -39.20 -20.46 -8.03
N ILE A 3 -39.26 -21.03 -6.83
CA ILE A 3 -38.90 -20.31 -5.59
C ILE A 3 -37.50 -20.70 -5.08
N LYS A 4 -36.92 -21.82 -5.55
CA LYS A 4 -35.59 -22.28 -5.12
C LYS A 4 -34.45 -21.43 -5.69
N LYS A 5 -34.59 -20.92 -6.92
CA LYS A 5 -33.52 -20.16 -7.61
C LYS A 5 -33.25 -18.80 -6.97
N THR A 6 -34.28 -18.12 -6.48
CA THR A 6 -34.19 -16.79 -5.87
C THR A 6 -33.54 -16.81 -4.49
N SER A 7 -33.72 -17.89 -3.72
CA SER A 7 -33.11 -17.99 -2.39
C SER A 7 -31.58 -18.02 -2.45
N ALA A 8 -31.00 -18.82 -3.35
CA ALA A 8 -29.56 -18.95 -3.50
C ALA A 8 -28.88 -17.63 -3.91
N THR A 9 -29.52 -16.84 -4.78
CA THR A 9 -29.01 -15.50 -5.15
C THR A 9 -29.02 -14.54 -3.96
N VAL A 10 -30.05 -14.56 -3.12
CA VAL A 10 -30.10 -13.68 -1.93
C VAL A 10 -29.01 -14.07 -0.93
N PHE A 11 -28.81 -15.37 -0.68
CA PHE A 11 -27.72 -15.85 0.18
C PHE A 11 -26.33 -15.45 -0.33
N LEU A 12 -26.08 -15.55 -1.64
CA LEU A 12 -24.81 -15.12 -2.24
C LEU A 12 -24.57 -13.62 -2.08
N VAL A 13 -25.60 -12.79 -2.28
CA VAL A 13 -25.49 -11.33 -2.14
C VAL A 13 -25.13 -10.95 -0.70
N ILE A 14 -25.73 -11.63 0.29
CA ILE A 14 -25.45 -11.39 1.72
C ILE A 14 -24.01 -11.77 2.08
N ILE A 15 -23.51 -12.90 1.60
CA ILE A 15 -22.13 -13.32 1.87
C ILE A 15 -21.13 -12.35 1.23
N LEU A 16 -21.42 -11.88 0.01
CA LEU A 16 -20.58 -10.91 -0.69
C LEU A 16 -20.55 -9.57 0.05
N THR A 17 -21.69 -9.02 0.48
CA THR A 17 -21.72 -7.75 1.21
C THR A 17 -21.02 -7.84 2.56
N ILE A 18 -21.20 -8.93 3.31
CA ILE A 18 -20.47 -9.14 4.57
C ILE A 18 -18.96 -9.23 4.32
N SER A 19 -18.54 -9.92 3.25
CA SER A 19 -17.13 -10.00 2.88
C SER A 19 -16.58 -8.61 2.55
N PHE A 20 -17.26 -7.82 1.72
CA PHE A 20 -16.84 -6.46 1.36
C PHE A 20 -16.77 -5.52 2.57
N SER A 21 -17.69 -5.63 3.52
CA SER A 21 -17.66 -4.84 4.77
C SER A 21 -16.60 -5.31 5.77
N TYR A 22 -16.09 -6.54 5.63
CA TYR A 22 -14.99 -7.07 6.46
C TYR A 22 -13.61 -6.83 5.84
N TYR A 23 -13.57 -6.49 4.54
CA TYR A 23 -12.40 -5.99 3.84
C TYR A 23 -12.30 -4.46 3.89
N ASP A 24 -12.74 -3.84 4.99
CA ASP A 24 -11.97 -2.74 5.60
C ASP A 24 -10.63 -3.33 6.09
N VAL A 25 -9.85 -3.87 5.15
CA VAL A 25 -8.40 -3.78 5.27
C VAL A 25 -8.18 -2.29 5.30
N GLU A 26 -7.96 -1.79 6.52
CA GLU A 26 -7.06 -0.67 6.77
C GLU A 26 -5.82 -0.93 5.90
N ALA A 27 -5.90 -0.54 4.63
CA ALA A 27 -4.75 -0.10 3.91
C ALA A 27 -4.32 1.09 4.74
N GLU A 28 -3.46 0.81 5.72
CA GLU A 28 -2.68 1.78 6.44
C GLU A 28 -2.08 2.63 5.33
N SER A 29 -2.78 3.72 5.02
CA SER A 29 -2.21 4.82 4.31
C SER A 29 -1.20 5.32 5.31
N VAL A 30 -0.01 4.74 5.24
CA VAL A 30 1.19 5.40 5.69
C VAL A 30 1.04 6.75 5.04
N ILE A 31 0.70 7.76 5.85
CA ILE A 31 0.49 9.12 5.39
C ILE A 31 1.87 9.53 4.91
N GLU A 32 2.20 9.18 3.67
CA GLU A 32 3.44 9.56 3.03
C GLU A 32 3.40 11.07 3.05
N PRO A 33 4.33 11.71 3.79
CA PRO A 33 4.26 13.15 3.94
C PRO A 33 4.31 13.72 2.53
N ALA A 34 3.47 14.70 2.17
CA ALA A 34 3.35 15.21 0.80
C ALA A 34 4.68 15.64 0.13
N LYS A 35 5.75 15.75 0.92
CA LYS A 35 7.14 15.99 0.52
C LYS A 35 7.86 14.75 -0.07
N TYR A 36 7.44 13.54 0.30
CA TYR A 36 7.95 12.28 -0.17
C TYR A 36 6.98 11.72 -1.23
N GLY A 37 7.52 11.25 -2.34
CA GLY A 37 6.77 10.42 -3.28
C GLY A 37 6.62 8.99 -2.76
N ALA A 38 6.16 8.09 -3.63
CA ALA A 38 5.93 6.69 -3.31
C ALA A 38 7.15 6.03 -2.61
N CYS A 39 6.89 5.42 -1.46
CA CYS A 39 7.87 4.61 -0.76
C CYS A 39 7.96 3.22 -1.41
N LEU A 40 9.19 2.77 -1.69
CA LEU A 40 9.45 1.62 -2.55
C LEU A 40 9.51 0.30 -1.77
N PHE A 41 10.38 0.21 -0.78
CA PHE A 41 10.66 -1.02 -0.04
C PHE A 41 10.91 -0.75 1.44
N LEU A 42 10.77 -1.80 2.26
CA LEU A 42 11.17 -1.78 3.66
C LEU A 42 12.69 -1.68 3.75
N CYS A 43 13.16 -0.75 4.59
CA CYS A 43 14.55 -0.64 4.91
C CYS A 43 14.96 -1.74 5.89
N ASP A 44 16.12 -2.33 5.63
CA ASP A 44 16.74 -3.35 6.46
C ASP A 44 18.25 -3.11 6.54
N ALA A 45 18.99 -4.01 7.19
CA ALA A 45 20.44 -3.86 7.33
C ALA A 45 21.23 -3.81 6.00
N ARG A 46 20.64 -4.26 4.89
CA ARG A 46 21.23 -4.22 3.54
C ARG A 46 20.63 -3.12 2.67
N ARG A 47 19.40 -2.70 2.97
CA ARG A 47 18.63 -1.67 2.28
C ARG A 47 18.47 -0.47 3.19
N ASP A 48 19.59 0.16 3.49
CA ASP A 48 19.69 1.32 4.36
C ASP A 48 19.42 2.63 3.59
N ASP A 49 19.62 3.77 4.26
CA ASP A 49 19.49 5.09 3.66
C ASP A 49 20.38 5.27 2.43
N HIS A 50 21.55 4.64 2.41
CA HIS A 50 22.48 4.73 1.28
C HIS A 50 21.93 3.98 0.07
N ALA A 51 21.47 2.74 0.24
CA ALA A 51 20.80 2.00 -0.83
C ALA A 51 19.55 2.76 -1.34
N CYS A 52 18.75 3.31 -0.41
CA CYS A 52 17.57 4.09 -0.75
C CYS A 52 17.92 5.35 -1.57
N PHE A 53 18.96 6.07 -1.17
CA PHE A 53 19.44 7.25 -1.91
C PHE A 53 19.84 6.90 -3.34
N TYR A 54 20.64 5.84 -3.52
CA TYR A 54 21.09 5.40 -4.84
C TYR A 54 19.90 4.96 -5.71
N ASP A 55 18.98 4.16 -5.19
CA ASP A 55 17.81 3.70 -5.94
C ASP A 55 16.90 4.86 -6.35
N CYS A 56 16.66 5.83 -5.46
CA CYS A 56 15.85 7.00 -5.77
C CYS A 56 16.55 7.94 -6.78
N THR A 57 17.85 8.21 -6.61
CA THR A 57 18.60 9.11 -7.51
C THR A 57 18.89 8.52 -8.88
N ASN A 58 18.88 7.19 -9.01
CA ASN A 58 18.89 6.52 -10.32
C ASN A 58 17.65 6.82 -11.16
N VAL A 59 16.56 7.27 -10.54
CA VAL A 59 15.32 7.64 -11.23
C VAL A 59 15.28 9.16 -11.40
N ALA A 60 15.31 9.64 -12.65
CA ALA A 60 15.49 11.06 -13.01
C ALA A 60 14.50 12.07 -12.39
N ILE A 61 13.37 11.61 -11.86
CA ILE A 61 12.33 12.43 -11.22
C ILE A 61 12.56 12.68 -9.72
N TYR A 62 13.51 11.97 -9.09
CA TYR A 62 13.77 12.10 -7.65
C TYR A 62 15.19 12.62 -7.40
N ARG A 63 15.33 13.50 -6.40
CA ARG A 63 16.63 14.10 -6.04
C ARG A 63 17.35 13.36 -4.93
N THR A 64 16.60 12.69 -4.05
CA THR A 64 17.13 11.97 -2.89
C THR A 64 16.11 10.94 -2.42
N GLY A 65 16.52 10.06 -1.51
CA GLY A 65 15.65 9.09 -0.85
C GLY A 65 16.19 8.75 0.54
N HIS A 66 15.29 8.55 1.50
CA HIS A 66 15.63 8.17 2.86
C HIS A 66 14.62 7.17 3.44
N CYS A 67 15.07 6.37 4.39
CA CYS A 67 14.30 5.46 5.20
C CYS A 67 13.53 6.24 6.28
N VAL A 68 12.22 6.30 6.15
CA VAL A 68 11.34 7.02 7.08
C VAL A 68 10.23 6.11 7.61
N GLY A 69 9.69 6.45 8.78
CA GLY A 69 8.61 5.70 9.43
C GLY A 69 9.07 4.54 10.32
N ASN A 70 8.10 3.80 10.85
CA ASN A 70 8.30 2.59 11.64
C ASN A 70 7.17 1.58 11.31
N PRO A 71 7.44 0.49 10.58
CA PRO A 71 8.75 0.03 10.14
C PRO A 71 9.37 0.95 9.07
N PRO A 72 10.71 1.12 9.05
CA PRO A 72 11.37 2.07 8.16
C PRO A 72 11.17 1.67 6.70
N ARG A 73 10.79 2.62 5.85
CA ARG A 73 10.57 2.43 4.41
C ARG A 73 11.35 3.47 3.61
N CYS A 74 11.93 3.04 2.51
CA CYS A 74 12.64 3.90 1.59
C CYS A 74 11.66 4.77 0.82
N CYS A 75 11.72 6.09 1.01
CA CYS A 75 10.83 7.05 0.37
C CYS A 75 11.61 8.09 -0.43
N CYS A 76 11.29 8.21 -1.72
CA CYS A 76 11.99 9.11 -2.64
C CYS A 76 11.40 10.53 -2.60
N ILE A 77 12.24 11.54 -2.51
CA ILE A 77 11.84 12.95 -2.53
C ILE A 77 12.01 13.52 -3.94
N ARG A 78 10.92 14.04 -4.51
CA ARG A 78 10.96 14.82 -5.75
C ARG A 78 11.51 16.21 -5.44
N GLY A 79 12.28 16.78 -6.37
CA GLY A 79 12.79 18.16 -6.24
C GLY A 79 12.80 18.90 -7.55
#